data_AF-A0A7S3RPV6-F1
#
_entry.id   AF-A0A7S3RPV6-F1
#
_cell.length_a   1.000
_cell.length_b   1.000
_cell.length_c   1.000
_cell.angle_alpha   90.00
_cell.angle_beta   90.00
_cell.angle_gamma   90.00
#
_symmetry.space_group_name_H-M   'P 1'
#
loop_
_entity.id
_entity.type
_entity.pdbx_description
1 polymer ?
#
loop_
_entity_poly.entity_id
_entity_poly.type
_entity_poly.pdbx_seq_one_letter_code
_entity_poly.pdbx_strand_id
1 'polypeptide(L)'
;APALVARLAAAGKRLGILSNSSKRKEWSLRELPKLGFSADHFVAAAVTTSGEEAWHALGAEWRGKACVWLSKKDGDGVSDYLDGTGVGLADVERADFLLASGTNVVRDGASVLAVDCEQSGDVTPFEDLFSRAIARAL
;
A
#
# COMPACT_ATOMS: atom_id res chain seq x y z
N ALA A 1 -23.83 14.45 0.10
CA ALA A 1 -22.56 14.86 -0.55
C ALA A 1 -22.47 14.46 -2.03
N PRO A 2 -22.75 13.22 -2.47
CA PRO A 2 -22.52 12.81 -3.86
C PRO A 2 -23.24 13.64 -4.93
N ALA A 3 -24.52 13.97 -4.71
CA ALA A 3 -25.29 14.82 -5.63
C ALA A 3 -24.68 16.22 -5.81
N LEU A 4 -24.02 16.77 -4.78
CA LEU A 4 -23.35 18.08 -4.87
C LEU A 4 -22.04 17.98 -5.67
N VAL A 5 -21.28 16.90 -5.49
CA VAL A 5 -20.08 16.61 -6.29
C VAL A 5 -20.45 16.45 -7.78
N ALA A 6 -21.53 15.74 -8.08
CA ALA A 6 -22.04 15.62 -9.45
C ALA A 6 -22.39 16.99 -10.05
N ARG A 7 -23.03 17.89 -9.28
CA ARG A 7 -23.32 19.26 -9.72
C ARG A 7 -22.07 20.10 -9.95
N LEU A 8 -21.02 19.93 -9.14
CA LEU A 8 -19.73 20.59 -9.35
C LEU A 8 -19.09 20.11 -10.66
N ALA A 9 -19.05 18.79 -10.90
CA ALA A 9 -18.53 18.21 -12.13
C ALA A 9 -19.32 18.68 -13.36
N ALA A 10 -20.65 18.66 -13.30
CA ALA A 10 -21.53 19.14 -14.37
C ALA A 10 -21.38 20.65 -14.66
N ALA A 11 -20.97 21.42 -13.65
CA ALA A 11 -20.62 22.84 -13.80
C ALA A 11 -19.18 23.06 -14.30
N GLY A 12 -18.49 22.02 -14.77
CA GLY A 12 -17.13 22.07 -15.31
C GLY A 12 -16.04 22.25 -14.27
N LYS A 13 -16.32 21.99 -12.98
CA LYS A 13 -15.29 22.05 -11.93
C LYS A 13 -14.43 20.78 -11.96
N ARG A 14 -13.12 20.97 -11.96
CA ARG A 14 -12.14 19.88 -11.88
C ARG A 14 -11.92 19.51 -10.42
N LEU A 15 -12.08 18.23 -10.08
CA LEU A 15 -11.96 17.73 -8.72
C LEU A 15 -10.76 16.77 -8.64
N GLY A 16 -9.95 16.90 -7.60
CA GLY A 16 -8.87 15.98 -7.25
C GLY A 16 -9.12 15.36 -5.88
N ILE A 17 -8.32 14.34 -5.54
CA ILE A 17 -8.35 13.70 -4.22
C ILE A 17 -6.92 13.65 -3.69
N LEU A 18 -6.73 14.12 -2.46
CA LEU A 18 -5.52 13.91 -1.68
C LEU A 18 -5.93 13.11 -0.45
N SER A 19 -5.34 11.92 -0.27
CA SER A 19 -5.69 11.01 0.82
C SER A 19 -4.46 10.41 1.49
N ASN A 20 -4.49 10.30 2.82
CA ASN A 20 -3.45 9.60 3.58
C ASN A 20 -3.57 8.07 3.52
N SER A 21 -4.38 7.53 2.62
CA SER A 21 -4.47 6.09 2.40
C SER A 21 -3.11 5.52 1.97
N SER A 22 -2.69 4.41 2.56
CA SER A 22 -1.53 3.64 2.13
C SER A 22 -1.78 2.79 0.87
N LYS A 23 -3.00 2.84 0.31
CA LYS A 23 -3.38 2.14 -0.92
C LYS A 23 -3.02 2.96 -2.17
N ARG A 24 -2.78 2.29 -3.29
CA ARG A 24 -2.66 2.91 -4.63
C ARG A 24 -3.91 3.71 -5.00
N LYS A 25 -3.77 4.72 -5.87
CA LYS A 25 -4.89 5.59 -6.26
C LYS A 25 -6.03 4.83 -6.95
N GLU A 26 -5.73 3.77 -7.69
CA GLU A 26 -6.70 2.95 -8.41
C GLU A 26 -7.68 2.29 -7.44
N TRP A 27 -7.19 1.87 -6.27
CA TRP A 27 -8.04 1.33 -5.21
C TRP A 27 -9.03 2.40 -4.71
N SER A 28 -8.55 3.62 -4.45
CA SER A 28 -9.41 4.73 -4.01
C SER A 28 -10.50 5.06 -5.02
N LEU A 29 -10.17 5.10 -6.31
CA LEU A 29 -11.14 5.33 -7.39
C LEU A 29 -12.18 4.21 -7.47
N ARG A 30 -11.76 2.95 -7.31
CA ARG A 30 -12.64 1.76 -7.32
C ARG A 30 -13.62 1.72 -6.15
N GLU A 31 -13.27 2.29 -5.01
CA GLU A 31 -14.13 2.31 -3.81
C GLU A 31 -15.15 3.46 -3.81
N LEU A 32 -14.94 4.53 -4.61
CA LEU A 32 -15.85 5.69 -4.68
C LEU A 32 -17.32 5.31 -4.95
N PRO A 33 -17.65 4.38 -5.86
CA PRO A 33 -19.04 3.96 -6.10
C PRO A 33 -19.73 3.38 -4.87
N LYS A 34 -19.00 2.70 -3.98
CA LYS A 34 -19.56 2.15 -2.73
C LYS A 34 -20.05 3.24 -1.78
N LEU A 35 -19.50 4.46 -1.92
CA LEU A 35 -19.90 5.66 -1.18
C LEU A 35 -20.90 6.54 -1.96
N GLY A 36 -21.36 6.07 -3.12
CA GLY A 36 -22.31 6.78 -3.98
C GLY A 36 -21.70 7.84 -4.90
N PHE A 37 -20.37 7.94 -4.99
CA PHE A 37 -19.69 8.86 -5.90
C PHE A 37 -19.32 8.17 -7.22
N SER A 38 -19.45 8.87 -8.35
CA SER A 38 -18.82 8.42 -9.60
C SER A 38 -17.33 8.79 -9.59
N ALA A 39 -16.48 7.85 -9.98
CA ALA A 39 -15.04 8.08 -10.16
C ALA A 39 -14.77 9.11 -11.27
N ASP A 40 -15.62 9.17 -12.30
CA ASP A 40 -15.48 10.08 -13.45
C ASP A 40 -15.65 11.56 -13.06
N HIS A 41 -16.19 11.85 -11.88
CA HIS A 41 -16.26 13.22 -11.36
C HIS A 41 -14.89 13.76 -10.93
N PHE A 42 -13.88 12.90 -10.80
CA PHE A 42 -12.53 13.26 -10.36
C PHE A 42 -11.53 13.12 -11.51
N VAL A 43 -10.61 14.07 -11.61
CA VAL A 43 -9.49 13.99 -12.55
C VAL A 43 -8.53 12.92 -12.04
N ALA A 44 -8.48 11.76 -12.70
CA ALA A 44 -7.69 10.61 -12.27
C ALA A 44 -6.20 10.94 -12.00
N ALA A 45 -5.59 11.79 -12.84
CA ALA A 45 -4.21 12.25 -12.66
C ALA A 45 -4.00 13.18 -11.45
N ALA A 46 -5.08 13.72 -10.88
CA ALA A 46 -5.08 14.56 -9.68
C ALA A 46 -5.59 13.81 -8.44
N VAL A 47 -5.71 12.48 -8.52
CA VAL A 47 -5.92 11.61 -7.36
C VAL A 47 -4.56 11.10 -6.92
N THR A 48 -4.12 11.53 -5.75
CA THR A 48 -2.89 11.03 -5.12
C THR A 48 -3.18 10.54 -3.70
N THR A 49 -2.43 9.52 -3.30
CA THR A 49 -2.47 8.95 -1.97
C THR A 49 -1.04 8.81 -1.43
N SER A 50 -0.86 8.69 -0.12
CA SER A 50 0.45 8.36 0.44
C SER A 50 1.01 7.04 -0.13
N GLY A 51 0.13 6.07 -0.41
CA GLY A 51 0.51 4.83 -1.10
C GLY A 51 0.96 5.04 -2.56
N GLU A 52 0.38 5.99 -3.28
CA GLU A 52 0.79 6.30 -4.65
C GLU A 52 2.19 6.89 -4.70
N GLU A 53 2.48 7.86 -3.82
CA GLU A 53 3.80 8.48 -3.74
C GLU A 53 4.87 7.47 -3.27
N ALA A 54 4.54 6.63 -2.30
CA ALA A 54 5.44 5.56 -1.86
C ALA A 54 5.70 4.55 -3.00
N TRP A 55 4.69 4.19 -3.79
CA TRP A 55 4.88 3.33 -4.96
C TRP A 55 5.83 3.93 -6.01
N HIS A 56 5.70 5.23 -6.29
CA HIS A 56 6.62 5.92 -7.19
C HIS A 56 8.06 5.91 -6.65
N ALA A 57 8.24 6.18 -5.36
CA ALA A 57 9.55 6.12 -4.71
C ALA A 57 10.17 4.71 -4.79
N LEU A 58 9.38 3.66 -4.54
CA LEU A 58 9.83 2.26 -4.68
C LEU A 58 10.32 1.97 -6.10
N GLY A 59 9.56 2.39 -7.12
CA GLY A 59 9.92 2.16 -8.52
C GLY A 59 11.11 2.99 -9.02
N ALA A 60 11.41 4.12 -8.37
CA ALA A 60 12.54 4.97 -8.71
C ALA A 60 13.82 4.51 -8.00
N GLU A 61 13.76 4.33 -6.68
CA GLU A 61 14.94 4.12 -5.84
C GLU A 61 15.28 2.63 -5.68
N TRP A 62 14.27 1.76 -5.59
CA TRP A 62 14.43 0.37 -5.14
C TRP A 62 14.08 -0.65 -6.22
N ARG A 63 13.97 -0.21 -7.48
CA ARG A 63 13.76 -1.11 -8.62
C ARG A 63 14.85 -2.17 -8.71
N GLY A 64 14.45 -3.42 -8.93
CA GLY A 64 15.36 -4.57 -9.03
C GLY A 64 15.80 -5.12 -7.67
N LYS A 65 15.39 -4.50 -6.56
CA LYS A 65 15.61 -5.01 -5.20
C LYS A 65 14.45 -5.88 -4.75
N ALA A 66 14.64 -6.63 -3.67
CA ALA A 66 13.60 -7.41 -3.02
C ALA A 66 13.36 -6.95 -1.57
N CYS A 67 12.19 -7.24 -1.02
CA CYS A 67 11.88 -6.92 0.37
C CYS A 67 11.11 -8.01 1.09
N VAL A 68 11.24 -8.02 2.41
CA VAL A 68 10.19 -8.54 3.29
C VAL A 68 9.16 -7.41 3.47
N TRP A 69 7.88 -7.73 3.34
CA TRP A 69 6.82 -6.73 3.42
C TRP A 69 5.90 -6.94 4.63
N LEU A 70 5.86 -5.95 5.51
CA LEU A 70 4.95 -5.81 6.64
C LEU A 70 3.75 -4.96 6.24
N SER A 71 2.53 -5.50 6.33
CA SER A 71 1.32 -4.83 5.87
C SER A 71 0.17 -4.95 6.88
N LYS A 72 -0.87 -4.11 6.73
CA LYS A 72 -2.00 -4.04 7.67
C LYS A 72 -3.01 -5.19 7.53
N LYS A 73 -3.08 -5.84 6.37
CA LYS A 73 -3.98 -6.98 6.11
C LYS A 73 -3.56 -7.72 4.86
N ASP A 74 -4.07 -8.94 4.70
CA ASP A 74 -4.03 -9.66 3.44
C ASP A 74 -5.24 -9.31 2.54
N GLY A 75 -5.11 -9.54 1.23
CA GLY A 75 -6.18 -9.32 0.23
C GLY A 75 -6.04 -8.09 -0.67
N ASP A 76 -7.15 -7.69 -1.28
CA ASP A 76 -7.19 -6.73 -2.41
C ASP A 76 -6.51 -5.38 -2.14
N GLY A 77 -5.75 -4.89 -3.13
CA GLY A 77 -4.99 -3.66 -3.04
C GLY A 77 -3.74 -3.79 -2.15
N VAL A 78 -3.36 -5.01 -1.76
CA VAL A 78 -2.09 -5.32 -1.08
C VAL A 78 -1.26 -6.22 -1.98
N SER A 79 -1.79 -7.35 -2.45
CA SER A 79 -1.01 -8.28 -3.29
C SER A 79 -0.47 -7.67 -4.59
N ASP A 80 -1.15 -6.67 -5.14
CA ASP A 80 -0.81 -5.93 -6.37
C ASP A 80 -0.07 -4.61 -6.11
N TYR A 81 0.18 -4.24 -4.84
CA TYR A 81 0.76 -2.94 -4.53
C TYR A 81 2.14 -2.77 -5.17
N LEU A 82 2.98 -3.80 -5.15
CA LEU A 82 4.34 -3.75 -5.73
C LEU A 82 4.34 -3.82 -7.26
N ASP A 83 3.21 -4.15 -7.89
CA ASP A 83 3.14 -4.33 -9.34
C ASP A 83 3.60 -3.05 -10.06
N GLY A 84 4.49 -3.22 -11.04
CA GLY A 84 5.08 -2.14 -11.82
C GLY A 84 6.22 -1.37 -11.14
N THR A 85 6.46 -1.51 -9.82
CA THR A 85 7.67 -0.93 -9.18
C THR A 85 8.95 -1.62 -9.66
N GLY A 86 8.87 -2.93 -9.92
CA GLY A 86 10.05 -3.79 -10.13
C GLY A 86 10.74 -4.20 -8.83
N VAL A 87 10.12 -3.98 -7.67
CA VAL A 87 10.53 -4.55 -6.38
C VAL A 87 9.95 -5.96 -6.25
N GLY A 88 10.78 -6.92 -5.84
CA GLY A 88 10.37 -8.29 -5.54
C GLY A 88 10.05 -8.53 -4.06
N LEU A 89 9.43 -9.67 -3.76
CA LEU A 89 9.33 -10.19 -2.40
C LEU A 89 10.42 -11.24 -2.17
N ALA A 90 11.02 -11.24 -0.98
CA ALA A 90 12.00 -12.23 -0.55
C ALA A 90 11.98 -12.40 0.97
N ASP A 91 12.53 -13.52 1.43
CA ASP A 91 12.83 -13.76 2.84
C ASP A 91 13.89 -12.81 3.38
N VAL A 92 13.98 -12.73 4.72
CA VAL A 92 14.88 -11.79 5.38
C VAL A 92 16.34 -12.10 5.06
N GLU A 93 16.63 -13.35 4.71
CA GLU A 93 17.94 -13.83 4.31
C GLU A 93 18.36 -13.34 2.91
N ARG A 94 17.40 -12.97 2.04
CA ARG A 94 17.66 -12.51 0.66
C ARG A 94 17.18 -11.10 0.33
N ALA A 95 16.30 -10.50 1.13
CA ALA A 95 15.77 -9.16 0.91
C ALA A 95 16.87 -8.08 0.87
N ASP A 96 16.60 -6.90 0.33
CA ASP A 96 17.51 -5.75 0.40
C ASP A 96 17.03 -4.69 1.39
N PHE A 97 15.79 -4.81 1.88
CA PHE A 97 15.17 -3.91 2.85
C PHE A 97 13.88 -4.52 3.44
N LEU A 98 13.36 -3.88 4.48
CA LEU A 98 12.02 -4.13 5.03
C LEU A 98 11.07 -3.03 4.55
N LEU A 99 9.97 -3.41 3.90
CA LEU A 99 8.89 -2.49 3.58
C LEU A 99 7.85 -2.55 4.70
N ALA A 100 7.52 -1.42 5.35
CA ALA A 100 6.50 -1.37 6.39
C ALA A 100 5.36 -0.44 6.01
N SER A 101 4.16 -1.01 5.84
CA SER A 101 2.90 -0.27 5.61
C SER A 101 1.76 -0.74 6.53
N GLY A 102 2.08 -1.56 7.53
CA GLY A 102 1.20 -1.98 8.61
C GLY A 102 1.84 -3.10 9.45
N THR A 103 1.09 -3.64 10.41
CA THR A 103 1.63 -4.49 11.47
C THR A 103 0.86 -5.79 11.70
N ASN A 104 0.04 -6.26 10.74
CA ASN A 104 -0.77 -7.48 10.94
C ASN A 104 -0.40 -8.63 10.01
N VAL A 105 0.43 -8.41 9.00
CA VAL A 105 0.85 -9.44 8.05
C VAL A 105 2.32 -9.26 7.66
N VAL A 106 3.08 -10.35 7.63
CA VAL A 106 4.45 -10.42 7.10
C VAL A 106 4.45 -11.26 5.82
N ARG A 107 5.14 -10.79 4.78
CA ARG A 107 5.30 -11.48 3.49
C ARG A 107 6.77 -11.58 3.11
N ASP A 108 7.20 -12.78 2.78
CA ASP A 108 8.58 -13.10 2.39
C ASP A 108 8.68 -13.74 0.99
N GLY A 109 7.61 -13.66 0.20
CA GLY A 109 7.54 -14.23 -1.14
C GLY A 109 7.25 -15.74 -1.18
N ALA A 110 7.60 -16.49 -0.15
CA ALA A 110 7.24 -17.90 0.00
C ALA A 110 5.98 -18.11 0.84
N SER A 111 5.73 -17.20 1.80
CA SER A 111 4.67 -17.32 2.79
C SER A 111 4.01 -15.97 3.09
N VAL A 112 2.83 -16.08 3.69
CA VAL A 112 2.09 -14.96 4.28
C VAL A 112 1.77 -15.35 5.71
N LEU A 113 2.37 -14.65 6.67
CA LEU A 113 2.13 -14.86 8.09
C LEU A 113 1.23 -13.76 8.62
N ALA A 114 0.03 -14.14 9.08
CA ALA A 114 -0.83 -13.25 9.86
C ALA A 114 -0.30 -13.15 11.30
N VAL A 115 -0.13 -11.93 11.79
CA VAL A 115 0.45 -11.63 13.11
C VAL A 115 -0.48 -10.79 14.00
N ASP A 116 -1.59 -10.24 13.46
CA ASP A 116 -2.68 -9.53 14.17
C ASP A 116 -2.27 -8.64 15.35
N CYS A 117 -1.07 -8.05 15.27
CA CYS A 117 -0.42 -7.35 16.38
C CYS A 117 -1.21 -6.13 16.85
N GLU A 118 -1.95 -5.45 15.96
CA GLU A 118 -2.84 -4.35 16.36
C GLU A 118 -3.92 -4.80 17.36
N GLN A 119 -4.35 -6.06 17.30
CA GLN A 119 -5.37 -6.62 18.19
C GLN A 119 -4.77 -7.39 19.36
N SER A 120 -3.77 -8.23 19.10
CA SER A 120 -3.18 -9.11 20.11
C SER A 120 -2.14 -8.39 20.99
N GLY A 121 -1.48 -7.35 20.46
CA GLY A 121 -0.29 -6.75 21.07
C GLY A 121 0.95 -7.64 21.02
N ASP A 122 0.88 -8.81 20.38
CA ASP A 122 2.01 -9.73 20.26
C ASP A 122 3.00 -9.22 19.21
N VAL A 123 4.18 -8.83 19.68
CA VAL A 123 5.28 -8.32 18.85
C VAL A 123 6.32 -9.38 18.52
N THR A 124 6.22 -10.58 19.11
CA THR A 124 7.21 -11.66 18.98
C THR A 124 7.56 -11.98 17.52
N PRO A 125 6.59 -12.04 16.56
CA PRO A 125 6.91 -12.30 15.16
C PRO A 125 7.80 -11.22 14.53
N PHE A 126 7.66 -9.96 14.96
CA PHE A 126 8.50 -8.86 14.48
C PHE A 126 9.86 -8.86 15.15
N GLU A 127 9.95 -9.21 16.44
CA GLU A 127 11.22 -9.32 17.15
C GLU A 127 12.14 -10.37 16.52
N ASP A 128 11.60 -11.55 16.17
CA ASP A 128 12.35 -12.59 15.45
C ASP A 128 12.84 -12.06 14.09
N LEU A 129 11.93 -11.50 13.30
CA LEU A 129 12.25 -10.96 11.98
C LEU A 129 13.33 -9.88 12.05
N PHE A 130 13.19 -8.92 12.96
CA PHE A 130 14.13 -7.81 13.10
C PHE A 130 15.48 -8.28 13.64
N SER A 131 15.49 -9.26 14.54
CA SER A 131 16.74 -9.87 15.02
C SER A 131 17.52 -10.52 13.87
N ARG A 132 16.83 -11.25 12.98
CA ARG A 132 17.43 -11.83 11.77
C ARG A 132 17.90 -10.76 10.78
N ALA A 133 17.12 -9.70 10.57
CA ALA A 133 17.50 -8.58 9.71
C ALA A 133 18.76 -7.87 10.23
N ILE A 134 18.84 -7.60 11.54
CA ILE A 134 20.01 -6.99 12.19
C ILE A 134 21.24 -7.89 12.05
N ALA A 135 21.10 -9.20 12.29
CA ALA A 135 22.21 -10.14 12.18
C ALA A 135 22.80 -10.19 10.76
N ARG A 136 22.00 -9.87 9.73
CA ARG A 136 22.44 -9.77 8.34
C ARG A 136 23.03 -8.39 7.97
N ALA A 137 22.81 -7.37 8.80
CA ALA A 137 23.01 -5.97 8.42
C ALA A 137 22.21 -5.59 7.15
N LEU A 138 20.94 -6.00 7.13
CA LEU A 138 19.95 -5.57 6.14
C LEU A 138 19.72 -4.05 6.21
#